data_AF-A0A8H3ZIR1-F1
#
_entry.id   AF-A0A8H3ZIR1-F1
#
_cell.length_a   1.000
_cell.length_b   1.000
_cell.length_c   1.000
_cell.angle_alpha   90.00
_cell.angle_beta   90.00
_cell.angle_gamma   90.00
#
_symmetry.space_group_name_H-M   'P 1'
#
loop_
_entity.id
_entity.type
_entity.pdbx_description
1 polymer ?
#
loop_
_entity_poly.entity_id
_entity_poly.type
_entity_poly.pdbx_seq_one_letter_code
_entity_poly.pdbx_strand_id
1 'polypeptide(L)'
;STYKAKYIALIEVVKEALYLYNSYNFNLTSLGFNPINKPKIFIDNLAAKKLAENPKFHKKSKHINIKYHFARESLLNKDIMLFHINIKSNIADILTKPLVKVIFNNLLNIINNNNNNNNNNNNNNNNTYNHIKEITY
;
A
#
# COMPACT_ATOMS: atom_id res chain seq x y z
N SER A 1 15.84 12.40 10.85
CA SER A 1 14.84 13.17 10.09
C SER A 1 13.71 12.26 9.63
N THR A 2 12.47 12.74 9.75
CA THR A 2 11.20 12.04 9.50
C THR A 2 11.13 11.43 8.09
N TYR A 3 11.81 12.01 7.10
CA TYR A 3 11.82 11.50 5.72
C TYR A 3 12.50 10.12 5.59
N LYS A 4 13.67 9.94 6.21
CA LYS A 4 14.46 8.71 6.12
C LYS A 4 13.73 7.58 6.84
N ALA A 5 13.10 7.89 7.96
CA ALA A 5 12.30 6.95 8.73
C ALA A 5 11.09 6.45 7.93
N LYS A 6 10.32 7.35 7.30
CA LYS A 6 9.16 6.97 6.47
C LYS A 6 9.55 6.10 5.27
N TYR A 7 10.70 6.39 4.65
CA TYR A 7 11.17 5.57 3.54
C TYR A 7 11.71 4.20 3.96
N ILE A 8 12.41 4.12 5.10
CA ILE A 8 12.82 2.85 5.69
C ILE A 8 11.59 2.01 6.05
N ALA A 9 10.56 2.63 6.64
CA ALA A 9 9.30 1.95 6.92
C ALA A 9 8.66 1.38 5.64
N LEU A 10 8.61 2.15 4.55
CA LEU A 10 8.12 1.66 3.26
C LEU A 10 8.92 0.45 2.76
N ILE A 11 10.25 0.48 2.85
CA ILE A 11 11.10 -0.65 2.46
C ILE A 11 10.76 -1.91 3.25
N GLU A 12 10.63 -1.80 4.58
CA GLU A 12 10.34 -2.98 5.40
C GLU A 12 8.93 -3.51 5.11
N VAL A 13 7.93 -2.64 4.91
CA VAL A 13 6.58 -3.04 4.49
C VAL A 13 6.59 -3.73 3.12
N VAL A 14 7.37 -3.23 2.15
CA VAL A 14 7.53 -3.87 0.82
C VAL A 14 8.08 -5.29 0.96
N LYS A 15 9.11 -5.49 1.78
CA LYS A 15 9.70 -6.81 1.98
C LYS A 15 8.73 -7.78 2.64
N GLU A 16 8.07 -7.36 3.71
CA GLU A 16 7.11 -8.18 4.42
C GLU A 16 5.93 -8.54 3.52
N ALA A 17 5.40 -7.58 2.77
CA ALA A 17 4.32 -7.82 1.82
C ALA A 17 4.71 -8.84 0.74
N LEU A 18 5.91 -8.75 0.18
CA LEU A 18 6.41 -9.72 -0.79
C LEU A 18 6.64 -11.09 -0.20
N TYR A 19 7.20 -11.16 1.01
CA TYR A 19 7.43 -12.42 1.69
C TYR A 19 6.10 -13.15 1.93
N LEU A 20 5.11 -12.45 2.49
CA LEU A 20 3.78 -13.01 2.76
C LEU A 20 3.07 -13.40 1.46
N TYR A 21 3.12 -12.54 0.44
CA TYR A 21 2.53 -12.83 -0.86
C TYR A 21 3.16 -14.06 -1.50
N ASN A 22 4.48 -14.13 -1.58
CA ASN A 22 5.17 -15.25 -2.22
C ASN A 22 4.92 -16.56 -1.47
N SER A 23 5.02 -16.55 -0.13
CA SER A 23 4.77 -17.72 0.70
C SER A 23 3.34 -18.23 0.55
N TYR A 24 2.36 -17.33 0.66
CA TYR A 24 0.95 -17.69 0.56
C TYR A 24 0.56 -18.10 -0.86
N ASN A 25 0.99 -17.36 -1.86
CA ASN A 25 0.73 -17.67 -3.26
C ASN A 25 1.36 -19.01 -3.67
N PHE A 26 2.58 -19.29 -3.23
CA PHE A 26 3.22 -20.59 -3.46
C PHE A 26 2.36 -21.72 -2.89
N ASN A 27 2.01 -21.66 -1.60
CA ASN A 27 1.18 -22.67 -0.96
C ASN A 27 -0.16 -22.88 -1.69
N LEU A 28 -0.84 -21.81 -2.09
CA LEU A 28 -2.10 -21.91 -2.85
C LEU A 28 -1.90 -22.60 -4.20
N THR A 29 -0.88 -22.19 -4.97
CA THR A 29 -0.62 -22.77 -6.29
C THR A 29 -0.19 -24.24 -6.19
N SER A 30 0.57 -24.62 -5.15
CA SER A 30 0.94 -26.02 -4.89
C SER A 30 -0.27 -26.90 -4.56
N LEU A 31 -1.34 -26.30 -4.03
CA LEU A 31 -2.62 -26.97 -3.76
C LEU A 31 -3.59 -26.92 -4.95
N GLY A 32 -3.17 -26.36 -6.10
CA GLY A 32 -4.00 -26.26 -7.30
C GLY A 32 -4.96 -25.06 -7.35
N PHE A 33 -4.84 -24.11 -6.42
CA PHE A 33 -5.62 -22.87 -6.47
C PHE A 33 -4.99 -21.84 -7.40
N ASN A 34 -5.82 -20.95 -7.93
CA ASN A 34 -5.36 -19.83 -8.74
C ASN A 34 -4.49 -18.86 -7.92
N PRO A 35 -3.47 -18.23 -8.55
CA PRO A 35 -2.63 -17.26 -7.87
C PRO A 35 -3.44 -16.03 -7.44
N ILE A 36 -3.03 -15.43 -6.32
CA ILE A 36 -3.65 -14.21 -5.79
C ILE A 36 -3.08 -12.95 -6.46
N ASN A 37 -3.87 -11.88 -6.38
CA ASN A 37 -3.46 -10.56 -6.83
C ASN A 37 -2.23 -10.06 -6.06
N LYS A 38 -1.34 -9.36 -6.78
CA LYS A 38 -0.15 -8.72 -6.20
C LYS A 38 -0.53 -7.76 -5.06
N PRO A 39 0.35 -7.59 -4.04
CA PRO A 39 0.08 -6.71 -2.92
C PRO A 39 -0.15 -5.27 -3.37
N LYS A 40 -1.13 -4.62 -2.74
CA LYS A 40 -1.35 -3.18 -2.86
C LYS A 40 -0.91 -2.51 -1.56
N ILE A 41 0.05 -1.61 -1.64
CA ILE A 41 0.53 -0.81 -0.51
C ILE A 41 -0.01 0.60 -0.64
N PHE A 42 -0.58 1.13 0.44
CA PHE A 42 -1.08 2.50 0.51
C PHE A 42 -0.14 3.35 1.38
N ILE A 43 0.25 4.51 0.88
CA ILE A 43 1.14 5.45 1.58
C ILE A 43 0.53 6.85 1.64
N ASP A 44 0.57 7.47 2.82
CA ASP A 44 0.08 8.84 3.05
C ASP A 44 1.08 9.93 2.62
N ASN A 45 2.34 9.54 2.43
CA ASN A 45 3.43 10.44 2.14
C ASN A 45 3.79 10.44 0.65
N LEU A 46 3.26 11.41 -0.07
CA LEU A 46 3.53 11.65 -1.49
C LEU A 46 5.04 11.79 -1.78
N ALA A 47 5.82 12.36 -0.85
CA ALA A 47 7.28 12.50 -1.03
C ALA A 47 7.99 11.14 -0.97
N ALA A 48 7.53 10.24 -0.08
CA ALA A 48 8.07 8.87 -0.02
C ALA A 48 7.68 8.06 -1.26
N LYS A 49 6.45 8.23 -1.78
CA LYS A 49 6.02 7.64 -3.05
C LYS A 49 6.92 8.09 -4.21
N LYS A 50 7.08 9.40 -4.39
CA LYS A 50 7.94 9.98 -5.45
C LYS A 50 9.38 9.51 -5.35
N LEU A 51 9.91 9.32 -4.14
CA LEU A 51 11.27 8.78 -3.94
C LEU A 51 11.38 7.32 -4.36
N ALA A 52 10.37 6.50 -4.04
CA ALA A 52 10.37 5.09 -4.41
C ALA A 52 10.29 4.91 -5.93
N GLU A 53 9.66 5.86 -6.62
CA GLU A 53 9.50 5.88 -8.07
C GLU A 53 10.69 6.54 -8.82
N ASN A 54 11.51 7.37 -8.15
CA ASN A 54 12.49 8.22 -8.83
C ASN A 54 13.94 7.73 -8.67
N PRO A 55 14.65 7.40 -9.77
CA PRO A 55 15.98 6.80 -9.72
C PRO A 55 17.13 7.75 -9.34
N LYS A 56 16.90 9.08 -9.26
CA LYS A 56 17.97 10.09 -9.17
C LYS A 56 18.46 10.44 -7.76
N PHE A 57 17.93 9.86 -6.68
CA PHE A 57 18.39 10.18 -5.33
C PHE A 57 19.64 9.37 -4.91
N HIS A 58 20.77 10.06 -4.79
CA HIS A 58 22.09 9.47 -4.54
C HIS A 58 22.68 9.75 -3.14
N LYS A 59 23.49 8.78 -2.71
CA LYS A 59 24.58 8.81 -1.69
C LYS A 59 24.16 9.04 -0.24
N LYS A 60 24.00 7.94 0.50
CA LYS A 60 24.71 7.67 1.78
C LYS A 60 24.43 6.23 2.26
N SER A 61 25.51 5.47 2.50
CA SER A 61 25.60 4.10 3.05
C SER A 61 25.22 2.94 2.11
N LYS A 62 26.17 2.02 1.85
CA LYS A 62 26.00 0.86 0.95
C LYS A 62 24.77 -0.01 1.26
N HIS A 63 24.52 -0.31 2.54
CA HIS A 63 23.37 -1.10 2.98
C HIS A 63 22.02 -0.44 2.72
N ILE A 64 21.99 0.90 2.71
CA ILE A 64 20.79 1.67 2.38
C ILE A 64 20.55 1.57 0.88
N ASN A 65 21.58 1.76 0.04
CA ASN A 65 21.44 1.61 -1.41
C ASN A 65 20.86 0.24 -1.81
N ILE A 66 21.33 -0.88 -1.23
CA ILE A 66 20.83 -2.22 -1.59
C ILE A 66 19.32 -2.35 -1.30
N LYS A 67 18.88 -1.94 -0.11
CA LYS A 67 17.46 -1.97 0.27
C LYS A 67 16.62 -1.02 -0.60
N TYR A 68 17.19 0.11 -1.03
CA TYR A 68 16.54 1.05 -1.95
C TYR A 68 16.36 0.45 -3.35
N HIS A 69 17.39 -0.22 -3.87
CA HIS A 69 17.33 -0.91 -5.16
C HIS A 69 16.23 -1.98 -5.15
N PHE A 70 16.18 -2.79 -4.09
CA PHE A 70 15.16 -3.82 -3.93
C PHE A 70 13.73 -3.25 -4.01
N ALA A 71 13.39 -2.28 -3.15
CA ALA A 71 12.03 -1.77 -3.11
C ALA A 71 11.62 -1.08 -4.43
N ARG A 72 12.56 -0.40 -5.08
CA ARG A 72 12.36 0.22 -6.39
C ARG A 72 12.14 -0.82 -7.48
N GLU A 73 12.96 -1.86 -7.54
CA GLU A 73 12.83 -2.93 -8.52
C GLU A 73 11.51 -3.66 -8.37
N SER A 74 11.09 -3.96 -7.14
CA SER A 74 9.77 -4.56 -6.88
C SER A 74 8.60 -3.70 -7.38
N LEU A 75 8.73 -2.37 -7.31
CA LEU A 75 7.72 -1.45 -7.86
C LEU A 75 7.75 -1.42 -9.39
N LEU A 76 8.95 -1.34 -9.98
CA LEU A 76 9.12 -1.30 -11.44
C LEU A 76 8.67 -2.60 -12.11
N ASN A 77 8.97 -3.75 -11.49
CA ASN A 77 8.55 -5.08 -11.95
C ASN A 77 7.06 -5.34 -11.71
N LYS A 78 6.36 -4.42 -11.03
CA LYS A 78 4.96 -4.57 -10.61
C LYS A 78 4.73 -5.79 -9.71
N ASP A 79 5.76 -6.22 -8.98
CA ASP A 79 5.63 -7.21 -7.91
C ASP A 79 4.80 -6.67 -6.75
N ILE A 80 4.73 -5.33 -6.62
CA ILE A 80 3.86 -4.60 -5.71
C ILE A 80 3.26 -3.39 -6.43
N MET A 81 2.03 -3.04 -6.07
CA MET A 81 1.39 -1.78 -6.50
C MET A 81 1.38 -0.76 -5.36
N LEU A 82 1.91 0.45 -5.60
CA LEU A 82 1.96 1.53 -4.61
C LEU A 82 0.95 2.63 -4.91
N PHE A 83 0.04 2.88 -3.98
CA PHE A 83 -1.00 3.89 -4.07
C PHE A 83 -0.82 4.97 -3.02
N HIS A 84 -1.17 6.20 -3.39
CA HIS A 84 -1.28 7.25 -2.39
C HIS A 84 -2.66 7.18 -1.74
N ILE A 85 -2.73 7.37 -0.42
CA ILE A 85 -3.98 7.53 0.32
C ILE A 85 -3.98 8.87 1.04
N ASN A 86 -5.12 9.54 1.08
CA ASN A 86 -5.25 10.76 1.86
C ASN A 86 -5.03 10.45 3.34
N ILE A 87 -4.27 11.28 4.06
CA ILE A 87 -4.02 11.12 5.49
C ILE A 87 -5.31 11.04 6.32
N LYS A 88 -6.38 11.76 5.90
CA LYS A 88 -7.69 11.72 6.55
C LYS A 88 -8.45 10.40 6.33
N SER A 89 -7.99 9.58 5.38
CA SER A 89 -8.59 8.31 4.99
C SER A 89 -7.66 7.12 5.27
N ASN A 90 -6.49 7.35 5.88
CA ASN A 90 -5.54 6.30 6.17
C ASN A 90 -5.99 5.48 7.38
N ILE A 91 -6.76 4.41 7.13
CA ILE A 91 -7.27 3.53 8.18
C ILE A 91 -6.15 2.92 9.05
N ALA A 92 -4.94 2.73 8.50
CA ALA A 92 -3.79 2.24 9.27
C ALA A 92 -3.41 3.16 10.45
N ASP A 93 -3.82 4.43 10.43
CA ASP A 93 -3.61 5.36 11.53
C ASP A 93 -4.35 4.94 12.81
N ILE A 94 -5.47 4.21 12.69
CA ILE A 94 -6.18 3.63 13.84
C ILE A 94 -5.25 2.74 14.67
N LEU A 95 -4.35 2.01 14.01
CA LEU A 95 -3.48 1.01 14.65
C LEU A 95 -2.12 1.60 15.06
N THR A 96 -1.73 2.74 14.49
CA THR A 96 -0.35 3.24 14.58
C THR A 96 -0.22 4.61 15.26
N LYS A 97 -1.34 5.33 15.47
CA LYS A 97 -1.34 6.67 16.06
C LYS A 97 -2.36 6.80 17.19
N PRO A 98 -2.07 7.58 18.24
CA PRO A 98 -3.08 7.99 19.22
C PRO A 98 -3.98 9.06 18.58
N LEU A 99 -5.12 8.64 18.04
CA LEU A 99 -6.06 9.53 17.36
C LEU A 99 -7.07 10.16 18.34
N VAL A 100 -7.46 11.42 18.07
CA VAL A 100 -8.60 12.03 18.75
C VAL A 100 -9.91 11.37 18.31
N LYS A 101 -10.89 11.29 19.21
CA LYS A 101 -12.16 10.57 19.03
C LYS A 101 -12.86 10.87 17.70
N VAL A 102 -12.85 12.13 17.26
CA VAL A 102 -13.47 12.54 16.00
C VAL A 102 -12.81 11.86 14.79
N ILE A 103 -11.47 11.87 14.73
CA ILE A 103 -10.73 11.26 13.61
C ILE A 103 -10.88 9.74 13.65
N PHE A 104 -10.79 9.14 14.84
CA PHE A 104 -10.99 7.71 15.04
C PHE A 104 -12.37 7.24 14.54
N ASN A 105 -13.44 7.95 14.93
CA ASN A 105 -14.80 7.64 14.48
C ASN A 105 -14.97 7.80 12.96
N ASN A 106 -14.37 8.84 12.37
CA ASN A 106 -14.39 9.02 10.92
C ASN A 106 -13.74 7.84 10.20
N LEU A 107 -12.57 7.39 10.66
CA LEU A 107 -11.88 6.25 10.05
C LEU A 107 -12.66 4.93 10.26
N LEU A 108 -13.28 4.70 11.42
CA LEU A 108 -14.16 3.55 11.65
C LEU A 108 -15.36 3.53 10.70
N ASN A 109 -15.98 4.69 10.46
CA ASN A 109 -17.09 4.79 9.52
C ASN A 109 -16.67 4.40 8.10
N ILE A 110 -15.45 4.74 7.67
CA ILE A 110 -14.91 4.30 6.37
C ILE A 110 -14.78 2.77 6.32
N ILE A 111 -14.29 2.13 7.38
CA ILE A 111 -14.21 0.66 7.46
C ILE A 111 -15.61 0.04 7.30
N ASN A 112 -16.56 0.53 8.08
CA ASN A 112 -17.92 -0.02 8.11
C ASN A 112 -18.64 0.14 6.76
N ASN A 113 -18.50 1.30 6.11
CA ASN A 113 -19.13 1.57 4.82
C ASN A 113 -18.53 0.73 3.68
N ASN A 114 -17.22 0.46 3.70
CA ASN A 114 -16.59 -0.40 2.69
C ASN A 114 -17.12 -1.84 2.74
N ASN A 115 -17.43 -2.36 3.93
CA ASN A 115 -17.98 -3.70 4.10
C ASN A 115 -19.40 -3.81 3.52
N ASN A 116 -20.22 -2.77 3.69
CA ASN A 116 -21.60 -2.74 3.19
C ASN A 116 -21.65 -2.65 1.65
N ASN A 117 -20.73 -1.91 1.03
CA ASN A 117 -20.66 -1.79 -0.42
C ASN A 117 -20.21 -3.10 -1.11
N ASN A 118 -19.36 -3.90 -0.45
CA ASN A 118 -18.96 -5.20 -0.99
C ASN A 118 -20.10 -6.23 -0.95
N ASN A 119 -21.06 -6.11 -0.03
CA ASN A 119 -22.24 -6.98 0.01
C ASN A 119 -23.29 -6.61 -1.05
N ASN A 120 -23.35 -5.34 -1.48
CA ASN A 120 -24.30 -4.88 -2.50
C ASN A 120 -23.77 -5.01 -3.93
N ASN A 121 -22.45 -5.20 -4.12
CA ASN A 121 -21.81 -5.26 -5.44
C ASN A 121 -21.75 -6.66 -6.07
N ASN A 122 -22.30 -7.70 -5.43
CA ASN A 122 -22.46 -9.00 -6.08
C ASN A 122 -23.50 -8.99 -7.23
N ASN A 123 -24.17 -7.86 -7.50
CA ASN A 123 -25.14 -7.74 -8.59
C ASN A 123 -24.82 -6.71 -9.68
N ASN A 124 -23.72 -5.94 -9.63
CA ASN A 124 -23.41 -4.98 -10.71
C ASN A 124 -21.90 -4.77 -10.92
N ASN A 125 -21.30 -5.67 -11.70
CA ASN A 125 -19.97 -5.46 -12.27
C ASN A 125 -20.00 -4.30 -13.26
N ASN A 126 -19.20 -3.24 -13.01
CA ASN A 126 -18.31 -2.54 -13.99
C ASN A 126 -18.04 -1.05 -13.74
N ASN A 127 -18.59 -0.36 -12.73
CA ASN A 127 -18.42 1.12 -12.64
C ASN A 127 -17.51 1.68 -11.54
N THR A 128 -17.05 0.90 -10.55
CA THR A 128 -16.36 1.47 -9.37
C THR A 128 -14.92 1.95 -9.66
N TYR A 129 -14.24 1.38 -10.66
CA TYR A 129 -12.86 1.78 -11.00
C TYR A 129 -12.77 3.14 -11.71
N ASN A 130 -13.88 3.64 -12.27
CA ASN A 130 -13.88 4.92 -12.99
C ASN A 130 -14.09 6.11 -12.05
N HIS A 131 -14.83 5.95 -10.95
CA HIS A 131 -15.08 7.07 -10.03
C HIS A 131 -13.85 7.48 -9.21
N ILE A 132 -12.94 6.54 -8.92
CA ILE A 132 -11.70 6.83 -8.17
C ILE A 132 -10.71 7.66 -9.03
N LYS A 133 -10.80 7.58 -10.36
CA LYS A 133 -9.97 8.41 -11.26
C LYS A 133 -10.38 9.88 -11.29
N GLU A 134 -11.65 10.20 -11.06
CA GLU A 134 -12.15 11.58 -11.16
C GLU A 134 -11.82 12.44 -9.93
N ILE A 135 -11.54 11.83 -8.78
CA ILE A 135 -11.22 12.56 -7.54
C ILE A 135 -9.70 12.82 -7.42
N THR A 136 -8.88 12.37 -8.37
CA THR A 136 -7.40 12.47 -8.30
C THR A 136 -6.79 13.43 -9.34
N TYR A 137 -7.57 14.34 -9.92
CA TYR A 137 -7.05 15.50 -10.66
C TYR A 137 -7.43 16.80 -9.97
#